data_AF-A0A6J3END4-F1
#
_entry.id   AF-A0A6J3END4-F1
#
_cell.length_a   1.000
_cell.length_b   1.000
_cell.length_c   1.000
_cell.angle_alpha   90.00
_cell.angle_beta   90.00
_cell.angle_gamma   90.00
#
_symmetry.space_group_name_H-M   'P 1'
#
loop_
_entity.id
_entity.type
_entity.pdbx_description
1 polymer ?
#
loop_
_entity_poly.entity_id
_entity_poly.type
_entity_poly.pdbx_seq_one_letter_code
_entity_poly.pdbx_strand_id
1 'polypeptide(L)'
;MEPCPRRSCPRRWRRLWRRRWALAAGLLGAALALFACLRQPQPRRVPTTGRAGDEVTVLLWWEPFGRPRRLTDCRRRYNVSGCRLSADRGRLGEARAVLFHHRDLALHGAQGLPRGPPPRPQRQLWVWMNFESPSHSPGLQGLGGVFNWTMSYRRDSDVFVPYGYLHALPQPRPFALPRKTRLVAWVISNWNEEHARVRYYQQLKEHLAIDVYGAQGLALVEGSVVKTVSAYKFYLAFENSQHTDYITEKLWRNAFAASAVPVVLGPRRANYERFIPADSFIHVDDFPSPRLLATYLKFLDKNKPSYRRYFAWRNKYEVHVTSFWDEHYCKVCEAVRTAGNQVKTVQNLASWFES
;
A
#
# COMPACT_ATOMS: atom_id res chain seq x y z
N MET A 1 38.21 -13.17 -56.98
CA MET A 1 37.64 -12.03 -57.73
C MET A 1 36.14 -12.19 -57.73
N GLU A 2 35.47 -11.15 -57.22
CA GLU A 2 34.05 -10.78 -57.32
C GLU A 2 32.87 -11.73 -56.96
N PRO A 3 31.72 -11.15 -56.52
CA PRO A 3 30.69 -11.83 -55.72
C PRO A 3 29.26 -11.78 -56.32
N CYS A 4 28.28 -12.27 -55.52
CA CYS A 4 26.81 -12.05 -55.57
C CYS A 4 25.97 -12.95 -56.52
N PRO A 5 24.63 -13.14 -56.29
CA PRO A 5 23.76 -12.43 -55.36
C PRO A 5 22.77 -13.26 -54.49
N ARG A 6 22.24 -12.55 -53.48
CA ARG A 6 21.09 -12.87 -52.63
C ARG A 6 19.82 -13.19 -53.44
N ARG A 7 18.97 -14.09 -52.94
CA ARG A 7 17.49 -13.98 -53.00
C ARG A 7 16.75 -14.90 -52.00
N SER A 8 16.01 -14.26 -51.10
CA SER A 8 14.66 -14.59 -50.56
C SER A 8 14.30 -16.02 -50.14
N CYS A 9 14.04 -16.21 -48.83
CA CYS A 9 13.33 -17.37 -48.27
C CYS A 9 12.06 -16.92 -47.51
N PRO A 10 10.84 -17.36 -47.88
CA PRO A 10 9.61 -16.98 -47.19
C PRO A 10 9.36 -17.82 -45.93
N ARG A 11 9.22 -17.12 -44.79
CA ARG A 11 8.84 -17.68 -43.48
C ARG A 11 7.39 -18.20 -43.49
N ARG A 12 7.16 -19.44 -43.91
CA ARG A 12 5.88 -20.13 -43.65
C ARG A 12 5.98 -21.57 -43.11
N TRP A 13 7.16 -22.02 -42.69
CA TRP A 13 7.39 -23.41 -42.25
C TRP A 13 7.90 -23.61 -40.82
N ARG A 14 7.89 -22.58 -39.96
CA ARG A 14 8.30 -22.71 -38.54
C ARG A 14 7.17 -22.86 -37.51
N ARG A 15 5.90 -22.93 -37.95
CA ARG A 15 4.74 -23.08 -37.03
C ARG A 15 4.19 -24.51 -36.90
N LEU A 16 4.68 -25.48 -37.68
CA LEU A 16 4.19 -26.86 -37.64
C LEU A 16 5.09 -27.85 -36.88
N TRP A 17 6.35 -27.48 -36.59
CA TRP A 17 7.27 -28.33 -35.82
C TRP A 17 7.27 -28.12 -34.31
N ARG A 18 6.64 -27.04 -33.80
CA ARG A 18 6.52 -26.77 -32.34
C ARG A 18 5.27 -27.36 -31.69
N ARG A 19 4.38 -28.01 -32.44
CA ARG A 19 3.11 -28.55 -31.92
C ARG A 19 3.12 -30.04 -31.56
N ARG A 20 4.16 -30.81 -31.91
CA ARG A 20 4.23 -32.26 -31.59
C ARG A 20 5.05 -32.61 -30.34
N TRP A 21 5.84 -31.68 -29.79
CA TRP A 21 6.59 -31.87 -28.53
C TRP A 21 5.89 -31.29 -27.29
N ALA A 22 4.79 -30.55 -27.47
CA ALA A 22 4.02 -29.95 -26.36
C ALA A 22 2.99 -30.91 -25.74
N LEU A 23 2.62 -32.00 -26.41
CA LEU A 23 1.59 -32.94 -25.94
C LEU A 23 2.15 -34.08 -25.08
N ALA A 24 3.41 -34.50 -25.27
CA ALA A 24 4.04 -35.53 -24.45
C ALA A 24 4.58 -35.00 -23.10
N ALA A 25 5.02 -33.73 -23.04
CA ALA A 25 5.46 -33.08 -21.80
C ALA A 25 4.28 -32.66 -20.89
N GLY A 26 3.08 -32.50 -21.45
CA GLY A 26 1.88 -32.11 -20.70
C GLY A 26 1.29 -33.22 -19.83
N LEU A 27 1.48 -34.49 -20.20
CA LEU A 27 0.90 -35.63 -19.48
C LEU A 27 1.74 -36.09 -18.27
N LEU A 28 3.07 -35.94 -18.30
CA LEU A 28 3.91 -36.18 -17.11
C LEU A 28 3.87 -35.02 -16.10
N GLY A 29 3.70 -33.77 -16.56
CA GLY A 29 3.58 -32.61 -15.67
C GLY A 29 2.27 -32.58 -14.88
N ALA A 30 1.18 -33.09 -15.45
CA ALA A 30 -0.12 -33.15 -14.77
C ALA A 30 -0.16 -34.19 -13.63
N ALA A 31 0.50 -35.34 -13.79
CA ALA A 31 0.53 -36.39 -12.78
C ALA A 31 1.37 -36.00 -11.53
N LEU A 32 2.49 -35.29 -11.73
CA LEU A 32 3.33 -34.78 -10.63
C LEU A 32 2.66 -33.60 -9.88
N ALA A 33 1.89 -32.76 -10.57
CA ALA A 33 1.12 -31.68 -9.94
C ALA A 33 -0.04 -32.23 -9.07
N LEU A 34 -0.71 -33.30 -9.51
CA LEU A 34 -1.77 -33.97 -8.73
C LEU A 34 -1.22 -34.64 -7.46
N PHE A 35 -0.03 -35.24 -7.51
CA PHE A 35 0.59 -35.84 -6.32
C PHE A 35 1.14 -34.81 -5.32
N ALA A 36 1.62 -33.65 -5.82
CA ALA A 36 2.07 -32.54 -4.96
C ALA A 36 0.91 -31.76 -4.31
N CYS A 37 -0.28 -31.72 -4.94
CA CYS A 37 -1.48 -31.12 -4.36
C CYS A 37 -2.11 -31.98 -3.24
N LEU A 38 -1.91 -33.30 -3.25
CA LEU A 38 -2.47 -34.21 -2.23
C LEU A 38 -1.66 -34.27 -0.91
N ARG A 39 -0.54 -33.53 -0.82
CA ARG A 39 0.27 -33.39 0.40
C ARG A 39 0.52 -31.95 0.82
N GLN A 40 -0.33 -31.01 0.42
CA GLN A 40 -0.32 -29.70 1.06
C GLN A 40 -0.78 -29.86 2.52
N PRO A 41 0.03 -29.51 3.53
CA PRO A 41 -0.45 -29.46 4.89
C PRO A 41 -1.59 -28.44 4.91
N GLN A 42 -2.80 -28.89 5.22
CA GLN A 42 -3.91 -27.99 5.49
C GLN A 42 -3.43 -26.94 6.49
N PRO A 43 -3.84 -25.66 6.36
CA PRO A 43 -3.62 -24.71 7.44
C PRO A 43 -4.24 -25.34 8.68
N ARG A 44 -3.40 -25.77 9.63
CA ARG A 44 -3.86 -26.25 10.93
C ARG A 44 -4.75 -25.15 11.45
N ARG A 45 -6.06 -25.42 11.54
CA ARG A 45 -6.92 -24.67 12.45
C ARG A 45 -6.34 -24.92 13.82
N VAL A 46 -5.45 -24.02 14.25
CA VAL A 46 -5.02 -23.96 15.64
C VAL A 46 -6.32 -23.78 16.41
N PRO A 47 -6.71 -24.71 17.29
CA PRO A 47 -7.82 -24.48 18.18
C PRO A 47 -7.50 -23.20 18.92
N THR A 48 -8.37 -22.20 18.82
CA THR A 48 -8.31 -21.00 19.64
C THR A 48 -8.59 -21.40 21.08
N THR A 49 -7.61 -22.01 21.74
CA THR A 49 -7.52 -22.07 23.19
C THR A 49 -6.75 -20.84 23.65
N GLY A 50 -7.19 -19.65 23.21
CA GLY A 50 -6.89 -18.42 23.91
C GLY A 50 -7.94 -18.29 25.00
N ARG A 51 -7.53 -18.31 26.27
CA ARG A 51 -8.40 -18.01 27.41
C ARG A 51 -9.28 -16.80 27.06
N ALA A 52 -10.60 -16.98 27.11
CA ALA A 52 -11.49 -15.88 27.41
C ALA A 52 -11.05 -15.33 28.78
N GLY A 53 -10.62 -14.07 28.86
CA GLY A 53 -10.12 -13.54 30.13
C GLY A 53 -9.64 -12.10 30.07
N ASP A 54 -8.50 -11.84 29.42
CA ASP A 54 -7.80 -10.58 29.68
C ASP A 54 -7.95 -9.57 28.55
N GLU A 55 -8.62 -8.46 28.85
CA GLU A 55 -8.63 -7.27 28.01
C GLU A 55 -7.20 -6.73 27.84
N VAL A 56 -6.82 -6.40 26.61
CA VAL A 56 -5.48 -5.87 26.29
C VAL A 56 -5.51 -4.36 26.27
N THR A 57 -4.74 -3.71 27.15
CA THR A 57 -4.50 -2.27 27.10
C THR A 57 -3.41 -1.94 26.08
N VAL A 58 -3.74 -1.09 25.11
CA VAL A 58 -2.81 -0.45 24.16
C VAL A 58 -2.73 1.03 24.51
N LEU A 59 -1.53 1.47 24.92
CA LEU A 59 -1.25 2.85 25.29
C LEU A 59 -0.63 3.61 24.12
N LEU A 60 -1.15 4.79 23.82
CA LEU A 60 -0.53 5.75 22.92
C LEU A 60 0.40 6.63 23.74
N TRP A 61 1.72 6.54 23.50
CA TRP A 61 2.68 7.30 24.30
C TRP A 61 2.64 8.81 23.99
N TRP A 62 2.41 9.12 22.72
CA TRP A 62 2.07 10.45 22.23
C TRP A 62 0.81 10.36 21.38
N GLU A 63 -0.05 11.36 21.52
CA GLU A 63 -1.11 11.55 20.55
C GLU A 63 -0.49 12.03 19.24
N PRO A 64 -0.77 11.39 18.08
CA PRO A 64 -0.06 11.71 16.86
C PRO A 64 -0.15 13.18 16.48
N PHE A 65 1.01 13.79 16.24
CA PHE A 65 1.16 15.21 15.92
C PHE A 65 0.67 16.15 17.04
N GLY A 66 0.65 15.68 18.29
CA GLY A 66 0.17 16.44 19.45
C GLY A 66 -1.31 16.82 19.39
N ARG A 67 -2.12 16.08 18.61
CA ARG A 67 -3.55 16.40 18.42
C ARG A 67 -4.43 15.40 19.17
N PRO A 68 -5.11 15.82 20.24
CA PRO A 68 -5.97 14.93 20.97
C PRO A 68 -7.11 14.37 20.14
N ARG A 69 -7.37 13.07 20.24
CA ARG A 69 -8.47 12.42 19.53
C ARG A 69 -9.26 11.50 20.45
N ARG A 70 -10.58 11.53 20.27
CA ARG A 70 -11.45 10.51 20.87
C ARG A 70 -11.03 9.14 20.33
N LEU A 71 -10.60 8.27 21.24
CA LEU A 71 -10.20 6.91 20.89
C LEU A 71 -11.42 6.11 20.42
N THR A 72 -11.19 5.26 19.42
CA THR A 72 -12.23 4.49 18.74
C THR A 72 -12.63 3.27 19.57
N ASP A 73 -13.90 2.86 19.45
CA ASP A 73 -14.34 1.56 19.99
C ASP A 73 -14.01 0.47 18.97
N CYS A 74 -12.93 -0.27 19.25
CA CYS A 74 -12.43 -1.33 18.38
C CYS A 74 -13.44 -2.47 18.16
N ARG A 75 -14.26 -2.79 19.16
CA ARG A 75 -15.27 -3.85 19.05
C ARG A 75 -16.39 -3.39 18.15
N ARG A 76 -16.92 -2.19 18.38
CA ARG A 76 -18.02 -1.64 17.59
C ARG A 76 -17.65 -1.38 16.14
N ARG A 77 -16.44 -0.87 15.87
CA ARG A 77 -16.05 -0.38 14.53
C ARG A 77 -15.33 -1.42 13.68
N TYR A 78 -14.54 -2.30 14.28
CA TYR A 78 -13.70 -3.27 13.57
C TYR A 78 -13.89 -4.71 14.04
N ASN A 79 -14.89 -4.98 14.90
CA ASN A 79 -15.13 -6.29 15.50
C ASN A 79 -13.97 -6.85 16.34
N VAL A 80 -13.03 -5.99 16.77
CA VAL A 80 -11.88 -6.39 17.60
C VAL A 80 -12.27 -6.28 19.08
N SER A 81 -12.55 -7.42 19.71
CA SER A 81 -12.96 -7.49 21.13
C SER A 81 -11.78 -7.43 22.12
N GLY A 82 -12.10 -7.14 23.39
CA GLY A 82 -11.18 -7.09 24.54
C GLY A 82 -9.94 -6.25 24.26
N CYS A 83 -10.20 -5.02 23.81
CA CYS A 83 -9.21 -4.03 23.49
C CYS A 83 -9.54 -2.74 24.23
N ARG A 84 -8.60 -2.27 25.05
CA ARG A 84 -8.70 -0.98 25.73
C ARG A 84 -7.63 -0.05 25.17
N LEU A 85 -8.05 0.95 24.40
CA LEU A 85 -7.15 2.02 23.96
C LEU A 85 -7.05 3.08 25.06
N SER A 86 -5.85 3.60 25.31
CA SER A 86 -5.63 4.69 26.26
C SER A 86 -4.56 5.67 25.75
N ALA A 87 -4.70 6.96 26.06
CA ALA A 87 -3.65 7.97 25.94
C ALA A 87 -3.16 8.46 27.33
N ASP A 88 -3.69 7.89 28.41
CA ASP A 88 -3.28 8.20 29.79
C ASP A 88 -1.97 7.48 30.14
N ARG A 89 -0.89 8.26 30.27
CA ARG A 89 0.45 7.77 30.60
C ARG A 89 0.52 7.10 31.98
N GLY A 90 -0.39 7.41 32.90
CA GLY A 90 -0.50 6.71 34.20
C GLY A 90 -0.76 5.21 34.06
N ARG A 91 -1.30 4.79 32.91
CA ARG A 91 -1.54 3.38 32.57
C ARG A 91 -0.34 2.66 31.96
N LEU A 92 0.85 3.28 31.95
CA LEU A 92 2.05 2.62 31.43
C LEU A 92 2.32 1.27 32.09
N GLY A 93 2.12 1.13 33.41
CA GLY A 93 2.39 -0.12 34.12
C GLY A 93 1.48 -1.30 33.72
N GLU A 94 0.24 -1.01 33.31
CA GLU A 94 -0.75 -2.03 32.89
C GLU A 94 -0.76 -2.27 31.38
N ALA A 95 -0.17 -1.37 30.58
CA ALA A 95 -0.20 -1.46 29.13
C ALA A 95 0.57 -2.69 28.63
N ARG A 96 -0.09 -3.54 27.85
CA ARG A 96 0.55 -4.68 27.19
C ARG A 96 1.28 -4.26 25.92
N ALA A 97 0.82 -3.19 25.27
CA ALA A 97 1.55 -2.54 24.19
C ALA A 97 1.55 -1.03 24.33
N VAL A 98 2.65 -0.41 23.93
CA VAL A 98 2.85 1.04 23.93
C VAL A 98 3.25 1.46 22.52
N LEU A 99 2.46 2.35 21.93
CA LEU A 99 2.66 2.85 20.57
C LEU A 99 3.45 4.16 20.58
N PHE A 100 4.48 4.20 19.74
CA PHE A 100 5.36 5.35 19.58
C PHE A 100 5.31 5.83 18.15
N HIS A 101 4.56 6.92 17.91
CA HIS A 101 4.51 7.56 16.60
C HIS A 101 5.85 8.24 16.28
N HIS A 102 6.43 7.92 15.12
CA HIS A 102 7.80 8.33 14.76
C HIS A 102 8.00 9.85 14.73
N ARG A 103 7.02 10.63 14.26
CA ARG A 103 7.16 12.09 14.21
C ARG A 103 7.23 12.71 15.59
N ASP A 104 6.44 12.21 16.54
CA ASP A 104 6.48 12.70 17.92
C ASP A 104 7.75 12.21 18.63
N LEU A 105 8.21 10.98 18.34
CA LEU A 105 9.51 10.50 18.80
C LEU A 105 10.66 11.38 18.30
N ALA A 106 10.66 11.74 17.02
CA ALA A 106 11.69 12.60 16.43
C ALA A 106 11.66 14.02 17.03
N LEU A 107 10.47 14.52 17.38
CA LEU A 107 10.30 15.83 18.03
C LEU A 107 10.81 15.82 19.48
N HIS A 108 10.50 14.77 20.24
CA HIS A 108 10.83 14.68 21.67
C HIS A 108 12.17 14.03 21.96
N GLY A 109 12.77 13.34 20.98
CA GLY A 109 13.99 12.56 21.11
C GLY A 109 13.87 11.34 22.04
N ALA A 110 14.96 10.59 22.18
CA ALA A 110 15.03 9.41 23.07
C ALA A 110 14.78 9.76 24.54
N GLN A 111 14.96 11.02 24.93
CA GLN A 111 14.64 11.53 26.26
C GLN A 111 13.15 11.59 26.56
N GLY A 112 12.31 11.63 25.53
CA GLY A 112 10.86 11.59 25.69
C GLY A 112 10.31 10.18 25.89
N LEU A 113 11.12 9.13 25.75
CA LEU A 113 10.70 7.75 26.04
C LEU A 113 10.44 7.56 27.54
N PRO A 114 9.61 6.59 27.94
CA PRO A 114 9.42 6.26 29.34
C PRO A 114 10.75 6.00 30.06
N ARG A 115 11.01 6.74 31.14
CA ARG A 115 12.22 6.64 31.98
C ARG A 115 11.83 6.38 33.44
N GLY A 116 12.73 5.72 34.17
CA GLY A 116 12.59 5.48 35.61
C GLY A 116 11.78 4.22 35.95
N PRO A 117 11.70 3.85 37.24
CA PRO A 117 10.90 2.74 37.70
C PRO A 117 9.38 3.00 37.49
N PRO A 118 8.59 1.96 37.21
CA PRO A 118 9.00 0.56 37.14
C PRO A 118 9.79 0.25 35.86
N PRO A 119 10.72 -0.75 35.89
CA PRO A 119 11.30 -1.30 34.68
C PRO A 119 10.19 -1.68 33.71
N ARG A 120 10.46 -1.52 32.41
CA ARG A 120 9.55 -1.97 31.36
C ARG A 120 9.07 -3.39 31.69
N PRO A 121 7.76 -3.61 31.92
CA PRO A 121 7.25 -4.92 32.31
C PRO A 121 7.70 -5.97 31.29
N GLN A 122 8.09 -7.16 31.74
CA GLN A 122 8.64 -8.22 30.86
C GLN A 122 7.75 -8.55 29.65
N ARG A 123 6.44 -8.31 29.78
CA ARG A 123 5.43 -8.56 28.74
C ARG A 123 5.02 -7.28 27.99
N GLN A 124 5.42 -6.09 28.39
CA GLN A 124 5.03 -4.90 27.64
C GLN A 124 5.77 -4.83 26.30
N LEU A 125 5.05 -4.61 25.20
CA LEU A 125 5.58 -4.46 23.84
C LEU A 125 5.65 -2.98 23.45
N TRP A 126 6.84 -2.48 23.13
CA TRP A 126 7.00 -1.17 22.52
C TRP A 126 6.93 -1.31 21.01
N VAL A 127 5.99 -0.60 20.40
CA VAL A 127 5.67 -0.69 18.99
C VAL A 127 6.04 0.63 18.34
N TRP A 128 7.05 0.61 17.48
CA TRP A 128 7.39 1.76 16.65
C TRP A 128 6.36 1.89 15.53
N MET A 129 5.80 3.08 15.36
CA MET A 129 4.72 3.36 14.44
C MET A 129 5.12 4.45 13.45
N ASN A 130 5.10 4.14 12.15
CA ASN A 130 5.34 5.14 11.12
C ASN A 130 4.59 4.82 9.83
N PHE A 131 4.05 5.87 9.21
CA PHE A 131 3.33 5.77 7.94
C PHE A 131 3.87 6.72 6.87
N GLU A 132 4.81 7.57 7.23
CA GLU A 132 5.56 8.35 6.26
C GLU A 132 6.74 7.54 5.71
N SER A 133 7.15 7.83 4.49
CA SER A 133 8.27 7.17 3.83
C SER A 133 9.63 7.39 4.52
N PRO A 134 10.64 6.52 4.29
CA PRO A 134 12.01 6.71 4.78
C PRO A 134 12.61 8.07 4.44
N SER A 135 12.45 8.55 3.20
CA SER A 135 12.94 9.86 2.76
C SER A 135 12.40 11.05 3.56
N HIS A 136 11.29 10.85 4.28
CA HIS A 136 10.67 11.87 5.11
C HIS A 136 10.64 11.48 6.59
N SER A 137 11.35 10.43 7.00
CA SER A 137 11.35 9.91 8.37
C SER A 137 12.77 9.85 8.95
N PRO A 138 13.46 11.00 9.14
CA PRO A 138 14.82 11.01 9.69
C PRO A 138 14.84 10.55 11.15
N GLY A 139 16.05 10.29 11.67
CA GLY A 139 16.26 10.01 13.10
C GLY A 139 16.03 8.56 13.51
N LEU A 140 16.17 7.61 12.58
CA LEU A 140 16.07 6.17 12.88
C LEU A 140 17.37 5.58 13.43
N GLN A 141 18.50 6.22 13.15
CA GLN A 141 19.81 5.80 13.66
C GLN A 141 19.84 5.89 15.19
N GLY A 142 20.33 4.83 15.84
CA GLY A 142 20.35 4.72 17.30
C GLY A 142 19.05 4.23 17.94
N LEU A 143 17.99 3.95 17.17
CA LEU A 143 16.75 3.33 17.69
C LEU A 143 16.78 1.80 17.64
N GLY A 144 17.89 1.21 17.18
CA GLY A 144 18.10 -0.23 17.23
C GLY A 144 18.04 -0.75 18.66
N GLY A 145 17.32 -1.85 18.89
CA GLY A 145 17.19 -2.45 20.23
C GLY A 145 16.09 -1.82 21.11
N VAL A 146 15.54 -0.66 20.74
CA VAL A 146 14.55 0.07 21.56
C VAL A 146 13.15 -0.54 21.46
N PHE A 147 12.73 -0.85 20.23
CA PHE A 147 11.38 -1.32 19.94
C PHE A 147 11.35 -2.83 19.72
N ASN A 148 10.18 -3.40 19.99
CA ASN A 148 9.96 -4.83 19.85
C ASN A 148 9.29 -5.14 18.54
N TRP A 149 8.29 -4.34 18.20
CA TRP A 149 7.51 -4.49 16.98
C TRP A 149 7.51 -3.22 16.16
N THR A 150 7.27 -3.39 14.86
CA THR A 150 7.02 -2.31 13.91
C THR A 150 5.56 -2.31 13.46
N MET A 151 4.99 -1.13 13.33
CA MET A 151 3.70 -0.91 12.68
C MET A 151 3.87 0.12 11.55
N SER A 152 3.67 -0.32 10.31
CA SER A 152 3.77 0.55 9.15
C SER A 152 3.01 0.01 7.93
N TYR A 153 3.10 0.73 6.82
CA TYR A 153 2.64 0.27 5.51
C TYR A 153 3.52 -0.81 4.88
N ARG A 154 4.72 -1.10 5.41
CA ARG A 154 5.56 -2.19 4.88
C ARG A 154 4.96 -3.53 5.22
N ARG A 155 4.87 -4.42 4.23
CA ARG A 155 4.20 -5.72 4.36
C ARG A 155 4.86 -6.65 5.37
N ASP A 156 6.16 -6.48 5.61
CA ASP A 156 6.95 -7.27 6.56
C ASP A 156 7.06 -6.61 7.95
N SER A 157 6.20 -5.63 8.25
CA SER A 157 6.03 -5.11 9.62
C SER A 157 5.34 -6.15 10.50
N ASP A 158 5.58 -6.08 11.81
CA ASP A 158 4.85 -6.91 12.79
C ASP A 158 3.35 -6.66 12.77
N VAL A 159 2.98 -5.38 12.61
CA VAL A 159 1.60 -4.95 12.40
C VAL A 159 1.55 -4.23 11.06
N PHE A 160 1.30 -4.97 9.99
CA PHE A 160 1.12 -4.41 8.66
C PHE A 160 -0.27 -3.76 8.53
N VAL A 161 -0.28 -2.46 8.23
CA VAL A 161 -1.51 -1.71 7.96
C VAL A 161 -1.31 -0.86 6.70
N PRO A 162 -1.80 -1.25 5.52
CA PRO A 162 -1.65 -0.41 4.33
C PRO A 162 -2.60 0.78 4.37
N TYR A 163 -2.41 1.77 3.49
CA TYR A 163 -3.35 2.89 3.33
C TYR A 163 -4.72 2.47 2.75
N GLY A 164 -4.79 1.29 2.16
CA GLY A 164 -6.01 0.65 1.70
C GLY A 164 -5.72 -0.74 1.17
N TYR A 165 -6.77 -1.49 0.88
CA TYR A 165 -6.68 -2.84 0.34
C TYR A 165 -7.97 -3.23 -0.38
N LEU A 166 -7.92 -4.33 -1.14
CA LEU A 166 -9.05 -4.85 -1.88
C LEU A 166 -9.74 -5.97 -1.10
N HIS A 167 -11.04 -5.83 -0.83
CA HIS A 167 -11.89 -6.92 -0.32
C HIS A 167 -12.49 -7.69 -1.48
N ALA A 168 -12.38 -9.01 -1.45
CA ALA A 168 -13.11 -9.86 -2.39
C ALA A 168 -14.61 -9.78 -2.09
N LEU A 169 -15.41 -9.54 -3.12
CA LEU A 169 -16.86 -9.61 -3.03
C LEU A 169 -17.29 -11.06 -2.85
N PRO A 170 -18.35 -11.34 -2.06
CA PRO A 170 -18.90 -12.69 -1.93
C PRO A 170 -19.34 -13.27 -3.28
N GLN A 171 -19.83 -12.43 -4.18
CA GLN A 171 -20.20 -12.78 -5.55
C GLN A 171 -19.82 -11.65 -6.52
N PRO A 172 -19.44 -11.98 -7.77
CA PRO A 172 -19.16 -10.96 -8.76
C PRO A 172 -20.40 -10.09 -9.06
N ARG A 173 -20.23 -8.77 -9.13
CA ARG A 173 -21.31 -7.83 -9.49
C ARG A 173 -20.88 -6.90 -10.62
N PRO A 174 -21.75 -6.54 -11.58
CA PRO A 174 -21.37 -5.60 -12.62
C PRO A 174 -20.99 -4.22 -12.06
N PHE A 175 -19.82 -3.70 -12.45
CA PHE A 175 -19.41 -2.34 -12.13
C PHE A 175 -19.87 -1.35 -13.20
N ALA A 176 -20.68 -0.36 -12.81
CA ALA A 176 -21.06 0.75 -13.65
C ALA A 176 -20.06 1.90 -13.50
N LEU A 177 -19.25 2.13 -14.54
CA LEU A 177 -18.28 3.23 -14.56
C LEU A 177 -19.00 4.58 -14.65
N PRO A 178 -18.81 5.50 -13.67
CA PRO A 178 -19.40 6.83 -13.72
C PRO A 178 -18.93 7.64 -14.95
N ARG A 179 -19.77 8.57 -15.40
CA ARG A 179 -19.40 9.49 -16.49
C ARG A 179 -18.20 10.34 -16.08
N LYS A 180 -17.19 10.38 -16.94
CA LYS A 180 -16.00 11.23 -16.80
C LYS A 180 -16.07 12.35 -17.82
N THR A 181 -15.76 13.58 -17.41
CA THR A 181 -15.82 14.80 -18.24
C THR A 181 -14.46 15.44 -18.46
N ARG A 182 -13.45 15.06 -17.67
CA ARG A 182 -12.09 15.58 -17.76
C ARG A 182 -11.07 14.46 -17.89
N LEU A 183 -9.87 14.81 -18.37
CA LEU A 183 -8.88 13.81 -18.76
C LEU A 183 -7.95 13.41 -17.61
N VAL A 184 -7.04 14.30 -17.20
CA VAL A 184 -6.05 14.03 -16.14
C VAL A 184 -6.08 15.10 -15.06
N ALA A 185 -6.13 14.67 -13.80
CA ALA A 185 -5.95 15.53 -12.64
C ALA A 185 -4.70 15.12 -11.85
N TRP A 186 -4.09 16.10 -11.18
CA TRP A 186 -3.08 15.89 -10.16
C TRP A 186 -3.35 16.79 -8.96
N VAL A 187 -3.46 16.20 -7.77
CA VAL A 187 -3.60 16.97 -6.52
C VAL A 187 -2.29 16.87 -5.75
N ILE A 188 -1.66 18.01 -5.51
CA ILE A 188 -0.35 18.10 -4.85
C ILE A 188 -0.31 19.27 -3.86
N SER A 189 0.19 18.98 -2.65
CA SER A 189 0.41 19.96 -1.59
C SER A 189 1.88 20.17 -1.23
N ASN A 190 2.74 19.17 -1.45
CA ASN A 190 4.18 19.25 -1.15
C ASN A 190 4.99 19.38 -2.45
N TRP A 191 4.99 20.58 -3.02
CA TRP A 191 5.72 20.87 -4.26
C TRP A 191 7.20 21.13 -3.99
N ASN A 192 8.07 20.47 -4.74
CA ASN A 192 9.51 20.74 -4.76
C ASN A 192 10.04 20.27 -6.13
N GLU A 193 10.73 21.16 -6.86
CA GLU A 193 11.27 20.87 -8.20
C GLU A 193 12.25 19.69 -8.20
N GLU A 194 12.89 19.38 -7.06
CA GLU A 194 13.79 18.25 -6.93
C GLU A 194 13.09 16.91 -6.72
N HIS A 195 11.80 16.90 -6.39
CA HIS A 195 11.05 15.65 -6.24
C HIS A 195 10.84 14.99 -7.61
N ALA A 196 11.09 13.67 -7.68
CA ALA A 196 10.92 12.88 -8.91
C ALA A 196 9.55 13.10 -9.58
N ARG A 197 8.48 13.20 -8.78
CA ARG A 197 7.12 13.47 -9.28
C ARG A 197 6.95 14.83 -9.97
N VAL A 198 7.63 15.87 -9.49
CA VAL A 198 7.55 17.21 -10.10
C VAL A 198 8.36 17.22 -11.39
N ARG A 199 9.58 16.68 -11.38
CA ARG A 199 10.37 16.52 -12.62
C ARG A 199 9.65 15.72 -13.69
N TYR A 200 8.97 14.64 -13.30
CA TYR A 200 8.18 13.84 -14.25
C TYR A 200 6.98 14.62 -14.79
N TYR A 201 6.26 15.34 -13.92
CA TYR A 201 5.17 16.23 -14.32
C TYR A 201 5.64 17.31 -15.32
N GLN A 202 6.77 17.96 -15.08
CA GLN A 202 7.33 18.99 -15.97
C GLN A 202 7.57 18.47 -17.40
N GLN A 203 7.94 17.19 -17.54
CA GLN A 203 8.10 16.56 -18.87
C GLN A 203 6.76 16.12 -19.47
N LEU A 204 5.84 15.61 -18.64
CA LEU A 204 4.56 15.09 -19.10
C LEU A 204 3.62 16.21 -19.58
N LYS A 205 3.62 17.37 -18.90
CA LYS A 205 2.74 18.50 -19.20
C LYS A 205 2.94 19.07 -20.61
N GLU A 206 4.15 18.96 -21.16
CA GLU A 206 4.50 19.37 -22.54
C GLU A 206 3.77 18.55 -23.61
N HIS A 207 3.18 17.41 -23.22
CA HIS A 207 2.51 16.50 -24.14
C HIS A 207 1.05 16.25 -23.79
N LEU A 208 0.59 16.68 -22.61
CA LEU A 208 -0.73 16.38 -22.08
C LEU A 208 -1.17 17.49 -21.13
N ALA A 209 -2.35 18.08 -21.38
CA ALA A 209 -2.96 18.98 -20.42
C ALA A 209 -3.32 18.22 -19.13
N ILE A 210 -2.86 18.75 -18.00
CA ILE A 210 -3.06 18.18 -16.66
C ILE A 210 -3.60 19.29 -15.77
N ASP A 211 -4.77 19.05 -15.18
CA ASP A 211 -5.32 19.99 -14.21
C ASP A 211 -4.66 19.75 -12.85
N VAL A 212 -3.92 20.75 -12.37
CA VAL A 212 -3.22 20.69 -11.09
C VAL A 212 -4.07 21.38 -10.01
N TYR A 213 -4.24 20.70 -8.88
CA TYR A 213 -5.03 21.13 -7.74
C TYR A 213 -4.20 21.14 -6.46
N GLY A 214 -4.65 21.90 -5.46
CA GLY A 214 -4.03 21.96 -4.14
C GLY A 214 -3.23 23.24 -3.96
N ALA A 215 -2.05 23.15 -3.36
CA ALA A 215 -1.27 24.33 -2.98
C ALA A 215 -0.88 25.20 -4.20
N GLN A 216 -0.57 24.55 -5.33
CA GLN A 216 0.02 25.18 -6.50
C GLN A 216 -0.93 25.31 -7.70
N GLY A 217 -2.24 25.21 -7.48
CA GLY A 217 -3.18 25.16 -8.60
C GLY A 217 -4.61 25.47 -8.22
N LEU A 218 -5.52 24.78 -8.89
CA LEU A 218 -6.95 24.96 -8.73
C LEU A 218 -7.42 24.57 -7.32
N ALA A 219 -8.46 25.24 -6.85
CA ALA A 219 -9.15 24.88 -5.61
C ALA A 219 -9.90 23.55 -5.78
N LEU A 220 -9.91 22.74 -4.71
CA LEU A 220 -10.68 21.49 -4.68
C LEU A 220 -12.18 21.79 -4.63
N VAL A 221 -12.97 20.98 -5.34
CA VAL A 221 -14.43 21.03 -5.27
C VAL A 221 -14.88 20.69 -3.85
N GLU A 222 -15.44 21.68 -3.14
CA GLU A 222 -15.86 21.58 -1.73
C GLU A 222 -14.76 21.04 -0.81
N GLY A 223 -13.49 21.36 -1.09
CA GLY A 223 -12.36 20.85 -0.32
C GLY A 223 -12.13 19.33 -0.46
N SER A 224 -12.86 18.62 -1.32
CA SER A 224 -12.82 17.17 -1.43
C SER A 224 -12.02 16.71 -2.65
N VAL A 225 -10.91 16.01 -2.39
CA VAL A 225 -10.09 15.36 -3.42
C VAL A 225 -10.91 14.34 -4.21
N VAL A 226 -11.68 13.47 -3.52
CA VAL A 226 -12.47 12.42 -4.17
C VAL A 226 -13.53 13.04 -5.07
N LYS A 227 -14.24 14.08 -4.60
CA LYS A 227 -15.25 14.78 -5.40
C LYS A 227 -14.63 15.42 -6.64
N THR A 228 -13.49 16.10 -6.47
CA THR A 228 -12.74 16.72 -7.57
C THR A 228 -12.31 15.69 -8.62
N VAL A 229 -11.65 14.61 -8.18
CA VAL A 229 -11.08 13.59 -9.07
C VAL A 229 -12.17 12.73 -9.73
N SER A 230 -13.39 12.68 -9.16
CA SER A 230 -14.50 11.90 -9.73
C SER A 230 -14.87 12.27 -11.17
N ALA A 231 -14.61 13.52 -11.57
CA ALA A 231 -14.82 14.01 -12.94
C ALA A 231 -13.76 13.52 -13.95
N TYR A 232 -12.62 13.00 -13.48
CA TYR A 232 -11.46 12.68 -14.29
C TYR A 232 -11.37 11.21 -14.65
N LYS A 233 -10.86 10.94 -15.87
CA LYS A 233 -10.54 9.58 -16.32
C LYS A 233 -9.30 9.03 -15.62
N PHE A 234 -8.26 9.85 -15.50
CA PHE A 234 -6.97 9.51 -14.94
C PHE A 234 -6.60 10.44 -13.79
N TYR A 235 -5.91 9.88 -12.80
CA TYR A 235 -5.35 10.65 -11.69
C TYR A 235 -3.87 10.33 -11.55
N LEU A 236 -3.02 11.36 -11.47
CA LEU A 236 -1.59 11.18 -11.20
C LEU A 236 -1.39 10.85 -9.72
N ALA A 237 -1.35 9.55 -9.40
CA ALA A 237 -1.11 9.03 -8.07
C ALA A 237 0.39 8.95 -7.77
N PHE A 238 1.07 10.10 -7.84
CA PHE A 238 2.53 10.18 -7.68
C PHE A 238 2.94 10.34 -6.22
N GLU A 239 3.64 9.35 -5.69
CA GLU A 239 4.18 9.37 -4.33
C GLU A 239 5.27 10.43 -4.18
N ASN A 240 5.43 10.94 -2.95
CA ASN A 240 6.50 11.90 -2.63
C ASN A 240 7.89 11.27 -2.62
N SER A 241 7.99 9.95 -2.56
CA SER A 241 9.23 9.18 -2.57
C SER A 241 8.96 7.76 -3.09
N GLN A 242 10.01 7.04 -3.48
CA GLN A 242 9.90 5.72 -4.11
C GLN A 242 10.48 4.67 -3.17
N HIS A 243 9.64 4.10 -2.31
CA HIS A 243 10.03 3.10 -1.31
C HIS A 243 9.16 1.86 -1.40
N THR A 244 9.73 0.71 -1.05
CA THR A 244 9.06 -0.60 -1.05
C THR A 244 7.74 -0.53 -0.27
N ASP A 245 6.66 -1.01 -0.89
CA ASP A 245 5.30 -1.07 -0.35
C ASP A 245 4.64 0.29 -0.02
N TYR A 246 5.31 1.41 -0.32
CA TYR A 246 4.78 2.75 -0.05
C TYR A 246 3.75 3.17 -1.10
N ILE A 247 2.51 2.73 -0.88
CA ILE A 247 1.35 2.98 -1.74
C ILE A 247 0.25 3.60 -0.89
N THR A 248 -0.01 4.89 -1.10
CA THR A 248 -0.72 5.74 -0.13
C THR A 248 -2.16 6.07 -0.51
N GLU A 249 -2.76 7.06 0.16
CA GLU A 249 -4.08 7.60 -0.16
C GLU A 249 -4.21 8.05 -1.62
N LYS A 250 -3.09 8.36 -2.29
CA LYS A 250 -3.10 8.79 -3.70
C LYS A 250 -3.69 7.72 -4.61
N LEU A 251 -3.34 6.46 -4.36
CA LEU A 251 -3.92 5.32 -5.08
C LEU A 251 -5.28 4.96 -4.51
N TRP A 252 -5.34 4.69 -3.20
CA TRP A 252 -6.52 4.08 -2.56
C TRP A 252 -7.71 5.04 -2.45
N ARG A 253 -7.49 6.24 -1.89
CA ARG A 253 -8.55 7.22 -1.67
C ARG A 253 -8.78 8.09 -2.91
N ASN A 254 -7.71 8.68 -3.46
CA ASN A 254 -7.86 9.74 -4.45
C ASN A 254 -8.21 9.18 -5.83
N ALA A 255 -7.55 8.10 -6.29
CA ALA A 255 -7.87 7.49 -7.57
C ALA A 255 -9.01 6.46 -7.46
N PHE A 256 -8.81 5.43 -6.65
CA PHE A 256 -9.74 4.31 -6.58
C PHE A 256 -11.11 4.72 -5.99
N ALA A 257 -11.20 5.42 -4.87
CA ALA A 257 -12.52 5.84 -4.38
C ALA A 257 -13.24 6.80 -5.37
N ALA A 258 -12.50 7.57 -6.17
CA ALA A 258 -13.04 8.45 -7.22
C ALA A 258 -13.36 7.74 -8.56
N SER A 259 -13.13 6.42 -8.65
CA SER A 259 -13.25 5.65 -9.89
C SER A 259 -12.43 6.24 -11.06
N ALA A 260 -11.25 6.79 -10.78
CA ALA A 260 -10.26 7.19 -11.77
C ALA A 260 -9.19 6.10 -11.92
N VAL A 261 -8.61 5.95 -13.11
CA VAL A 261 -7.48 5.05 -13.33
C VAL A 261 -6.21 5.73 -12.79
N PRO A 262 -5.52 5.17 -11.80
CA PRO A 262 -4.29 5.75 -11.29
C PRO A 262 -3.15 5.59 -12.31
N VAL A 263 -2.49 6.70 -12.59
CA VAL A 263 -1.16 6.74 -13.22
C VAL A 263 -0.15 6.90 -12.08
N VAL A 264 0.66 5.89 -11.83
CA VAL A 264 1.46 5.79 -10.59
C VAL A 264 2.94 6.05 -10.85
N LEU A 265 3.57 6.72 -9.88
CA LEU A 265 5.01 6.89 -9.75
C LEU A 265 5.32 6.70 -8.26
N GLY A 266 6.07 5.65 -7.93
CA GLY A 266 6.28 5.18 -6.56
C GLY A 266 7.23 3.99 -6.56
N PRO A 267 6.97 2.90 -5.81
CA PRO A 267 7.76 1.67 -5.93
C PRO A 267 7.66 1.06 -7.33
N ARG A 268 8.53 0.09 -7.64
CA ARG A 268 8.51 -0.62 -8.94
C ARG A 268 7.14 -1.23 -9.22
N ARG A 269 6.75 -1.33 -10.50
CA ARG A 269 5.49 -1.98 -10.94
C ARG A 269 5.19 -3.31 -10.24
N ALA A 270 6.17 -4.21 -10.17
CA ALA A 270 5.99 -5.52 -9.53
C ALA A 270 5.61 -5.43 -8.04
N ASN A 271 5.96 -4.33 -7.37
CA ASN A 271 5.55 -4.08 -6.00
C ASN A 271 4.05 -3.73 -5.91
N TYR A 272 3.52 -2.86 -6.79
CA TYR A 272 2.08 -2.59 -6.90
C TYR A 272 1.28 -3.88 -7.16
N GLU A 273 1.78 -4.75 -8.04
CA GLU A 273 1.12 -6.01 -8.40
C GLU A 273 1.00 -7.01 -7.23
N ARG A 274 1.70 -6.78 -6.12
CA ARG A 274 1.52 -7.55 -4.87
C ARG A 274 0.24 -7.18 -4.12
N PHE A 275 -0.34 -6.01 -4.40
CA PHE A 275 -1.48 -5.44 -3.67
C PHE A 275 -2.72 -5.24 -4.54
N ILE A 276 -2.54 -4.99 -5.84
CA ILE A 276 -3.62 -4.67 -6.77
C ILE A 276 -3.43 -5.40 -8.12
N PRO A 277 -4.51 -5.65 -8.88
CA PRO A 277 -4.41 -6.27 -10.20
C PRO A 277 -3.55 -5.46 -11.17
N ALA A 278 -2.72 -6.14 -11.95
CA ALA A 278 -1.81 -5.55 -12.96
C ALA A 278 -2.52 -4.68 -14.00
N ASP A 279 -3.80 -4.96 -14.26
CA ASP A 279 -4.66 -4.23 -15.20
C ASP A 279 -5.52 -3.14 -14.53
N SER A 280 -5.28 -2.80 -13.25
CA SER A 280 -6.03 -1.75 -12.53
C SER A 280 -5.37 -0.36 -12.54
N PHE A 281 -4.12 -0.26 -13.00
CA PHE A 281 -3.29 0.94 -12.94
C PHE A 281 -2.35 1.05 -14.13
N ILE A 282 -1.79 2.25 -14.33
CA ILE A 282 -0.78 2.54 -15.36
C ILE A 282 0.50 2.96 -14.64
N HIS A 283 1.60 2.25 -14.85
CA HIS A 283 2.90 2.63 -14.27
C HIS A 283 3.66 3.54 -15.23
N VAL A 284 4.29 4.60 -14.73
CA VAL A 284 5.08 5.51 -15.58
C VAL A 284 6.20 4.79 -16.33
N ASP A 285 6.85 3.83 -15.68
CA ASP A 285 7.93 3.00 -16.26
C ASP A 285 7.45 1.95 -17.28
N ASP A 286 6.14 1.81 -17.51
CA ASP A 286 5.64 1.00 -18.63
C ASP A 286 5.96 1.65 -20.00
N PHE A 287 6.39 2.92 -19.99
CA PHE A 287 6.62 3.73 -21.17
C PHE A 287 8.07 4.19 -21.25
N PRO A 288 8.71 4.11 -22.43
CA PRO A 288 10.06 4.65 -22.63
C PRO A 288 10.19 6.17 -22.44
N SER A 289 9.08 6.92 -22.49
CA SER A 289 9.09 8.37 -22.27
C SER A 289 7.73 8.91 -21.84
N PRO A 290 7.67 10.09 -21.16
CA PRO A 290 6.43 10.78 -20.83
C PRO A 290 5.55 11.09 -22.05
N ARG A 291 6.16 11.33 -23.23
CA ARG A 291 5.43 11.54 -24.49
C ARG A 291 4.62 10.31 -24.90
N LEU A 292 5.18 9.11 -24.73
CA LEU A 292 4.50 7.86 -25.05
C LEU A 292 3.39 7.55 -24.03
N LEU A 293 3.61 7.84 -22.75
CA LEU A 293 2.54 7.80 -21.74
C LEU A 293 1.39 8.75 -22.12
N ALA A 294 1.68 10.02 -22.44
CA ALA A 294 0.68 10.99 -22.88
C ALA A 294 -0.10 10.51 -24.12
N THR A 295 0.59 9.91 -25.09
CA THR A 295 -0.02 9.32 -26.29
C THR A 295 -0.96 8.17 -25.92
N TYR A 296 -0.55 7.31 -25.00
CA TYR A 296 -1.37 6.20 -24.51
C TYR A 296 -2.63 6.68 -23.76
N LEU A 297 -2.51 7.70 -22.89
CA LEU A 297 -3.66 8.28 -22.19
C LEU A 297 -4.66 8.92 -23.18
N LYS A 298 -4.19 9.60 -24.22
CA LYS A 298 -5.03 10.13 -25.31
C LYS A 298 -5.68 9.01 -26.15
N PHE A 299 -4.98 7.89 -26.36
CA PHE A 299 -5.56 6.72 -27.00
C PHE A 299 -6.72 6.14 -26.16
N LEU A 300 -6.50 5.93 -24.86
CA LEU A 300 -7.53 5.44 -23.95
C LEU A 300 -8.73 6.40 -23.83
N ASP A 301 -8.49 7.71 -23.91
CA ASP A 301 -9.56 8.70 -23.94
C ASP A 301 -10.55 8.47 -25.08
N LYS A 302 -10.02 8.16 -26.28
CA LYS A 302 -10.80 7.89 -27.50
C LYS A 302 -11.32 6.45 -27.58
N ASN A 303 -10.63 5.48 -26.96
CA ASN A 303 -10.96 4.06 -27.02
C ASN A 303 -11.68 3.58 -25.75
N LYS A 304 -13.00 3.74 -25.72
CA LYS A 304 -13.85 3.35 -24.57
C LYS A 304 -13.68 1.87 -24.14
N PRO A 305 -13.62 0.87 -25.05
CA PRO A 305 -13.41 -0.52 -24.63
C PRO A 305 -12.09 -0.74 -23.89
N SER A 306 -10.99 -0.15 -24.38
CA SER A 306 -9.67 -0.28 -23.75
C SER A 306 -9.63 0.42 -22.39
N TYR A 307 -10.21 1.62 -22.29
CA TYR A 307 -10.33 2.34 -21.02
C TYR A 307 -11.15 1.56 -19.98
N ARG A 308 -12.28 0.94 -20.37
CA ARG A 308 -13.14 0.17 -19.47
C ARG A 308 -12.45 -1.07 -18.87
N ARG A 309 -11.45 -1.64 -19.55
CA ARG A 309 -10.71 -2.81 -19.04
C ARG A 309 -10.02 -2.52 -17.70
N TYR A 310 -9.60 -1.27 -17.46
CA TYR A 310 -8.99 -0.86 -16.19
C TYR A 310 -9.90 -0.96 -14.96
N PHE A 311 -11.20 -1.23 -15.16
CA PHE A 311 -12.19 -1.39 -14.11
C PHE A 311 -12.71 -2.82 -13.98
N ALA A 312 -12.20 -3.79 -14.77
CA ALA A 312 -12.68 -5.17 -14.75
C ALA A 312 -12.58 -5.82 -13.36
N TRP A 313 -11.53 -5.48 -12.61
CA TRP A 313 -11.32 -5.94 -11.24
C TRP A 313 -12.46 -5.54 -10.28
N ARG A 314 -13.18 -4.43 -10.54
CA ARG A 314 -14.29 -3.97 -9.68
C ARG A 314 -15.50 -4.89 -9.69
N ASN A 315 -15.54 -5.81 -10.64
CA ASN A 315 -16.56 -6.85 -10.61
C ASN A 315 -16.32 -7.86 -9.48
N LYS A 316 -15.08 -7.97 -8.98
CA LYS A 316 -14.66 -8.97 -7.99
C LYS A 316 -14.23 -8.37 -6.66
N TYR A 317 -13.90 -7.08 -6.63
CA TYR A 317 -13.34 -6.44 -5.45
C TYR A 317 -13.98 -5.09 -5.13
N GLU A 318 -14.03 -4.79 -3.84
CA GLU A 318 -14.30 -3.46 -3.29
C GLU A 318 -13.03 -2.87 -2.67
N VAL A 319 -12.93 -1.55 -2.67
CA VAL A 319 -11.80 -0.82 -2.11
C VAL A 319 -12.10 -0.47 -0.67
N HIS A 320 -11.27 -0.92 0.25
CA HIS A 320 -11.22 -0.41 1.61
C HIS A 320 -10.16 0.68 1.70
N VAL A 321 -10.54 1.85 2.21
CA VAL A 321 -9.60 2.91 2.56
C VAL A 321 -9.42 2.89 4.07
N THR A 322 -8.18 2.67 4.50
CA THR A 322 -7.85 2.51 5.92
C THR A 322 -8.14 3.78 6.69
N SER A 323 -8.78 3.65 7.86
CA SER A 323 -9.06 4.80 8.73
C SER A 323 -7.87 5.14 9.63
N PHE A 324 -7.18 6.23 9.31
CA PHE A 324 -6.14 6.81 10.16
C PHE A 324 -6.78 7.63 11.30
N TRP A 325 -6.60 7.31 12.57
CA TRP A 325 -5.69 6.34 13.20
C TRP A 325 -6.40 5.13 13.79
N ASP A 326 -7.73 5.18 13.86
CA ASP A 326 -8.62 4.21 14.46
C ASP A 326 -8.30 2.75 14.12
N GLU A 327 -8.15 2.43 12.83
CA GLU A 327 -7.90 1.05 12.39
C GLU A 327 -6.51 0.55 12.82
N HIS A 328 -5.52 1.43 12.86
CA HIS A 328 -4.16 1.12 13.26
C HIS A 328 -4.09 0.66 14.71
N TYR A 329 -4.72 1.43 15.60
CA TYR A 329 -4.72 1.14 17.04
C TYR A 329 -5.41 -0.19 17.32
N CYS A 330 -6.54 -0.47 16.65
CA CYS A 330 -7.25 -1.73 16.80
C CYS A 330 -6.46 -2.91 16.21
N LYS A 331 -5.73 -2.71 15.12
CA LYS A 331 -4.87 -3.76 14.52
C LYS A 331 -3.70 -4.15 15.41
N VAL A 332 -3.10 -3.20 16.13
CA VAL A 332 -2.08 -3.51 17.15
C VAL A 332 -2.67 -4.40 18.22
N CYS A 333 -3.87 -4.07 18.68
CA CYS A 333 -4.56 -4.84 19.70
C CYS A 333 -4.80 -6.30 19.28
N GLU A 334 -5.31 -6.49 18.06
CA GLU A 334 -5.50 -7.80 17.45
C GLU A 334 -4.18 -8.58 17.36
N ALA A 335 -3.11 -7.94 16.90
CA ALA A 335 -1.78 -8.55 16.78
C ALA A 335 -1.20 -8.97 18.15
N VAL A 336 -1.27 -8.07 19.15
CA VAL A 336 -0.77 -8.31 20.51
C VAL A 336 -1.51 -9.47 21.17
N ARG A 337 -2.84 -9.54 21.00
CA ARG A 337 -3.65 -10.67 21.48
C ARG A 337 -3.27 -11.98 20.83
N THR A 338 -2.96 -11.96 19.54
CA THR A 338 -2.65 -13.17 18.75
C THR A 338 -1.24 -13.69 19.01
N ALA A 339 -0.25 -12.80 19.18
CA ALA A 339 1.15 -13.19 19.36
C ALA A 339 1.45 -13.80 20.75
N GLY A 340 0.54 -13.66 21.72
CA GLY A 340 0.71 -14.22 23.06
C GLY A 340 1.95 -13.68 23.78
N ASN A 341 2.89 -14.55 24.15
CA ASN A 341 4.10 -14.20 24.91
C ASN A 341 5.34 -13.95 24.06
N GLN A 342 5.21 -13.88 22.73
CA GLN A 342 6.37 -13.64 21.87
C GLN A 342 6.90 -12.21 22.06
N VAL A 343 8.11 -12.11 22.59
CA VAL A 343 8.86 -10.88 22.68
C VAL A 343 10.07 -11.01 21.75
N LYS A 344 10.11 -10.17 20.72
CA LYS A 344 11.29 -9.99 19.87
C LYS A 344 11.75 -8.54 19.95
N THR A 345 12.96 -8.25 19.52
CA THR A 345 13.51 -6.89 19.51
C THR A 345 13.99 -6.54 18.10
N VAL A 346 13.61 -5.36 17.61
CA VAL A 346 14.03 -4.83 16.31
C VAL A 346 15.44 -4.30 16.45
N GLN A 347 16.43 -5.08 16.01
CA GLN A 347 17.84 -4.71 16.16
C GLN A 347 18.24 -3.60 15.18
N ASN A 348 17.80 -3.68 13.92
CA ASN A 348 18.24 -2.80 12.84
C ASN A 348 17.06 -2.01 12.25
N LEU A 349 16.40 -1.17 13.04
CA LEU A 349 15.20 -0.44 12.61
C LEU A 349 15.45 0.45 11.39
N ALA A 350 16.54 1.23 11.40
CA ALA A 350 16.90 2.11 10.28
C ALA A 350 17.16 1.32 9.00
N SER A 351 18.10 0.37 9.05
CA SER A 351 18.43 -0.46 7.88
C SER A 351 17.25 -1.26 7.37
N TRP A 352 16.37 -1.76 8.24
CA TRP A 352 15.13 -2.39 7.80
C TRP A 352 14.25 -1.38 7.08
N PHE A 353 13.91 -0.25 7.69
CA PHE A 353 12.92 0.67 7.10
C PHE A 353 13.41 1.33 5.81
N GLU A 354 14.71 1.61 5.71
CA GLU A 354 15.37 2.30 4.60
C GLU A 354 15.75 1.37 3.42
N SER A 355 15.54 0.05 3.54
CA SER A 355 15.95 -0.95 2.54
C SER A 355 15.14 -0.96 1.25
#